data_AF-A0A7K7YNP7-F1
#
_entry.id   AF-A0A7K7YNP7-F1
#
_cell.length_a   1.000
_cell.length_b   1.000
_cell.length_c   1.000
_cell.angle_alpha   90.00
_cell.angle_beta   90.00
_cell.angle_gamma   90.00
#
_symmetry.space_group_name_H-M   'P 1'
#
loop_
_entity.id
_entity.type
_entity.pdbx_description
1 polymer ?
#
loop_
_entity_poly.entity_id
_entity_poly.type
_entity_poly.pdbx_seq_one_letter_code
_entity_poly.pdbx_strand_id
1 'polypeptide(L)'
;LLEAENEELQDQLREVRDENCRLYKLVSEKDFEIKQLQKRVQEERLALSGVSGLAGDVAATKIVELAKRNREVTAEFESERARVKQLNYRVKELERELQAATEKIHSLGGNAAEIKESTLKMLEGNLAESAEVKALQEKLSTANLKVTDYRNQLQNVKQELKLTQKILAKEVGEDVNIQSLLTNSGSWRGRAQQILLLQTRVQELEHKLSQNKIKTSLLEMDKGFLEFADPRKLSAQERNLLKIRSLEKEKKESLEKLTGQHNALQKSHEELKKKLDASRARNHILCGEVKVLKAQIGTLLEKGKHDDELIDALLSQQKQMQEILRGLSQKEDENKESQHLLGKLFNDEIQKQNTQIDQLKEVVAERETKVKTLEKEIGQL
;
A
#
# COMPACT_ATOMS: atom_id res chain seq x y z
N LEU A 1 71.68 -15.44 77.04
CA LEU A 1 71.67 -15.40 75.56
C LEU A 1 70.57 -16.32 75.02
N LEU A 2 70.64 -17.64 75.25
CA LEU A 2 69.60 -18.58 74.79
C LEU A 2 68.19 -18.35 75.38
N GLU A 3 68.09 -17.92 76.65
CA GLU A 3 66.79 -17.63 77.28
C GLU A 3 66.11 -16.40 76.65
N ALA A 4 66.88 -15.34 76.38
CA ALA A 4 66.37 -14.13 75.74
C ALA A 4 65.92 -14.39 74.28
N GLU A 5 66.65 -15.24 73.55
CA GLU A 5 66.28 -15.64 72.18
C GLU A 5 65.01 -16.52 72.18
N ASN A 6 64.83 -17.37 73.20
CA ASN A 6 63.62 -18.18 73.35
C ASN A 6 62.40 -17.31 73.73
N GLU A 7 62.58 -16.30 74.58
CA GLU A 7 61.53 -15.30 74.87
C GLU A 7 61.14 -14.52 73.60
N GLU A 8 62.11 -14.04 72.82
CA GLU A 8 61.86 -13.32 71.57
C GLU A 8 61.09 -14.19 70.54
N LEU A 9 61.47 -15.46 70.39
CA LEU A 9 60.76 -16.40 69.52
C LEU A 9 59.33 -16.69 70.00
N GLN A 10 59.11 -16.77 71.32
CA GLN A 10 57.77 -16.96 71.88
C GLN A 10 56.88 -15.74 71.66
N ASP A 11 57.43 -14.54 71.73
CA ASP A 11 56.71 -13.30 71.46
C ASP A 11 56.39 -13.15 69.96
N GLN A 12 57.33 -13.46 69.07
CA GLN A 12 57.07 -13.52 67.62
C GLN A 12 55.99 -14.55 67.28
N LEU A 13 56.03 -15.73 67.90
CA LEU A 13 55.02 -16.78 67.71
C LEU A 13 53.63 -16.31 68.19
N ARG A 14 53.58 -15.52 69.27
CA ARG A 14 52.33 -14.92 69.77
C ARG A 14 51.80 -13.87 68.80
N GLU A 15 52.65 -12.97 68.32
CA GLU A 15 52.28 -11.93 67.37
C GLU A 15 51.76 -12.52 66.05
N VAL A 16 52.42 -13.55 65.51
CA VAL A 16 51.98 -14.25 64.30
C VAL A 16 50.65 -14.97 64.52
N ARG A 17 50.39 -15.52 65.72
CA ARG A 17 49.10 -16.13 66.06
C ARG A 17 47.99 -15.08 66.14
N ASP A 18 48.27 -13.94 66.76
CA ASP A 18 47.31 -12.84 66.86
C ASP A 18 46.98 -12.25 65.48
N GLU A 19 47.99 -12.09 64.63
CA GLU A 19 47.80 -11.61 63.26
C GLU A 19 47.02 -12.62 62.41
N ASN A 20 47.33 -13.92 62.51
CA ASN A 20 46.52 -14.96 61.86
C ASN A 20 45.06 -14.92 62.34
N CYS A 21 44.81 -14.74 63.65
CA CYS A 21 43.45 -14.58 64.17
C CYS A 21 42.72 -13.36 63.59
N ARG A 22 43.41 -12.23 63.40
CA ARG A 22 42.84 -11.04 62.75
C ARG A 22 42.53 -11.29 61.27
N LEU A 23 43.45 -11.93 60.54
CA LEU A 23 43.26 -12.28 59.14
C LEU A 23 42.07 -13.23 58.95
N TYR A 24 41.91 -14.24 59.80
CA TYR A 24 40.74 -15.13 59.74
C TYR A 24 39.42 -14.38 59.96
N LYS A 25 39.37 -13.43 60.90
CA LYS A 25 38.18 -12.58 61.09
C LYS A 25 37.88 -11.74 59.86
N LEU A 26 38.91 -11.08 59.30
CA LEU A 26 38.75 -10.23 58.12
C LEU A 26 38.29 -11.02 56.89
N VAL A 27 38.84 -12.23 56.68
CA VAL A 27 38.39 -13.13 55.61
C VAL A 27 36.93 -13.50 55.80
N SER A 28 36.51 -13.85 57.02
CA SER A 28 35.11 -14.17 57.30
C SER A 28 34.16 -12.98 57.07
N GLU A 29 34.58 -11.76 57.38
CA GLU A 29 33.80 -10.55 57.11
C GLU A 29 33.67 -10.31 55.60
N LYS A 30 34.77 -10.48 54.84
CA LYS A 30 34.76 -10.31 53.38
C LYS A 30 33.95 -11.39 52.67
N ASP A 31 34.00 -12.64 53.14
CA ASP A 31 33.15 -13.71 52.64
C ASP A 31 31.66 -13.43 52.85
N PHE A 32 31.32 -12.81 53.99
CA PHE A 32 29.95 -12.39 54.26
C PHE A 32 29.50 -11.23 53.34
N GLU A 33 30.38 -10.25 53.11
CA GLU A 33 30.15 -9.15 52.17
C GLU A 33 29.94 -9.67 50.74
N ILE A 34 30.79 -10.60 50.28
CA ILE A 34 30.67 -11.26 48.97
C ILE A 34 29.32 -11.97 48.85
N LYS A 35 28.90 -12.73 49.87
CA LYS A 35 27.59 -13.40 49.88
C LYS A 35 26.43 -12.41 49.76
N GLN A 36 26.51 -11.27 50.44
CA GLN A 36 25.48 -10.24 50.34
C GLN A 36 25.44 -9.59 48.94
N LEU A 37 26.60 -9.26 48.38
CA LEU A 37 26.68 -8.70 47.03
C LEU A 37 26.17 -9.68 45.98
N GLN A 38 26.53 -10.95 46.08
CA GLN A 38 26.00 -12.01 45.21
C GLN A 38 24.48 -12.13 45.31
N LYS A 39 23.93 -12.05 46.53
CA LYS A 39 22.49 -12.05 46.75
C LYS A 39 21.82 -10.84 46.09
N ARG A 40 22.38 -9.63 46.25
CA ARG A 40 21.86 -8.41 45.61
C ARG A 40 21.89 -8.51 44.09
N VAL A 41 23.01 -8.95 43.51
CA VAL A 41 23.13 -9.16 42.06
C VAL A 41 22.10 -10.18 41.57
N GLN A 42 21.86 -11.24 42.33
CA GLN A 42 20.84 -12.24 41.98
C GLN A 42 19.42 -11.67 42.06
N GLU A 43 19.11 -10.85 43.07
CA GLU A 43 17.82 -10.17 43.20
C GLU A 43 17.60 -9.14 42.07
N GLU A 44 18.61 -8.32 41.75
CA GLU A 44 18.57 -7.39 40.62
C GLU A 44 18.43 -8.12 39.29
N ARG A 45 19.14 -9.25 39.13
CA ARG A 45 19.01 -10.11 37.95
C ARG A 45 17.62 -10.74 37.86
N LEU A 46 16.99 -11.12 38.97
CA LEU A 46 15.62 -11.62 38.98
C LEU A 46 14.60 -10.52 38.69
N ALA A 47 14.81 -9.29 39.20
CA ALA A 47 13.97 -8.14 38.88
C ALA A 47 14.07 -7.75 37.39
N LEU A 48 15.29 -7.76 36.84
CA LEU A 48 15.55 -7.58 35.41
C LEU A 48 15.06 -8.77 34.59
N SER A 49 15.12 -9.99 35.13
CA SER A 49 14.59 -11.19 34.48
C SER A 49 13.07 -11.28 34.49
N GLY A 50 12.41 -10.63 35.46
CA GLY A 50 10.97 -10.40 35.47
C GLY A 50 10.53 -9.49 34.32
N VAL A 51 11.46 -8.67 33.80
CA VAL A 51 11.31 -7.97 32.52
C VAL A 51 11.81 -8.84 31.36
N SER A 52 12.90 -9.60 31.49
CA SER A 52 13.52 -10.43 30.44
C SER A 52 12.78 -11.73 30.05
N GLY A 53 11.49 -11.85 30.36
CA GLY A 53 10.61 -12.90 29.82
C GLY A 53 9.92 -12.45 28.52
N LEU A 54 8.93 -13.24 28.05
CA LEU A 54 8.09 -12.90 26.89
C LEU A 54 7.59 -11.45 26.92
N ALA A 55 7.32 -10.89 28.10
CA ALA A 55 6.84 -9.51 28.26
C ALA A 55 7.89 -8.43 27.90
N GLY A 56 9.18 -8.61 28.23
CA GLY A 56 10.23 -7.66 27.85
C GLY A 56 10.67 -7.81 26.40
N ASP A 57 10.64 -9.03 25.86
CA ASP A 57 10.82 -9.24 24.42
C ASP A 57 9.67 -8.59 23.64
N VAL A 58 8.43 -8.66 24.14
CA VAL A 58 7.28 -7.95 23.57
C VAL A 58 7.43 -6.42 23.71
N ALA A 59 7.93 -5.91 24.83
CA ALA A 59 8.17 -4.48 25.00
C ALA A 59 9.31 -3.97 24.10
N ALA A 60 10.42 -4.69 24.01
CA ALA A 60 11.56 -4.35 23.15
C ALA A 60 11.17 -4.39 21.66
N THR A 61 10.46 -5.42 21.23
CA THR A 61 9.91 -5.49 19.86
C THR A 61 8.92 -4.37 19.59
N LYS A 62 8.08 -4.00 20.57
CA LYS A 62 7.15 -2.89 20.43
C LYS A 62 7.86 -1.54 20.33
N ILE A 63 8.92 -1.32 21.09
CA ILE A 63 9.75 -0.12 21.02
C ILE A 63 10.38 0.01 19.63
N VAL A 64 10.94 -1.08 19.09
CA VAL A 64 11.51 -1.09 17.73
C VAL A 64 10.43 -0.86 16.67
N GLU A 65 9.26 -1.49 16.81
CA GLU A 65 8.13 -1.32 15.91
C GLU A 65 7.60 0.13 15.92
N LEU A 66 7.46 0.73 17.11
CA LEU A 66 7.07 2.12 17.27
C LEU A 66 8.12 3.08 16.70
N ALA A 67 9.41 2.82 16.93
CA ALA A 67 10.49 3.61 16.35
C ALA A 67 10.49 3.54 14.82
N LYS A 68 10.19 2.36 14.25
CA LYS A 68 10.05 2.17 12.80
C LYS A 68 8.84 2.94 12.26
N ARG A 69 7.67 2.82 12.89
CA ARG A 69 6.48 3.63 12.53
C ARG A 69 6.75 5.13 12.63
N ASN A 70 7.48 5.57 13.64
CA ASN A 70 7.80 6.99 13.81
C ASN A 70 8.68 7.52 12.66
N ARG A 71 9.65 6.73 12.19
CA ARG A 71 10.44 7.05 10.99
C ARG A 71 9.59 7.08 9.72
N GLU A 72 8.69 6.12 9.55
CA GLU A 72 7.77 6.06 8.39
C GLU A 72 6.85 7.29 8.35
N VAL A 73 6.20 7.62 9.48
CA VAL A 73 5.34 8.81 9.61
C VAL A 73 6.12 10.10 9.35
N THR A 74 7.37 10.18 9.81
CA THR A 74 8.24 11.35 9.55
C THR A 74 8.53 11.48 8.05
N ALA A 75 8.84 10.39 7.36
CA ALA A 75 9.08 10.40 5.91
C ALA A 75 7.82 10.77 5.10
N GLU A 76 6.65 10.25 5.49
CA GLU A 76 5.37 10.61 4.88
C GLU A 76 5.04 12.09 5.08
N PHE A 77 5.24 12.61 6.30
CA PHE A 77 5.06 14.04 6.60
C PHE A 77 5.98 14.92 5.76
N GLU A 78 7.25 14.56 5.61
CA GLU A 78 8.20 15.31 4.76
C GLU A 78 7.81 15.27 3.28
N SER A 79 7.35 14.12 2.79
CA SER A 79 6.84 13.97 1.42
C SER A 79 5.60 14.83 1.18
N GLU A 80 4.61 14.79 2.08
CA GLU A 80 3.39 15.60 1.95
C GLU A 80 3.71 17.10 2.06
N ARG A 81 4.64 17.47 2.97
CA ARG A 81 5.13 18.84 3.07
C ARG A 81 5.79 19.32 1.77
N ALA A 82 6.54 18.46 1.08
CA ALA A 82 7.12 18.77 -0.23
C ALA A 82 6.03 18.93 -1.30
N ARG A 83 5.03 18.05 -1.32
CA ARG A 83 3.89 18.11 -2.24
C ARG A 83 3.05 19.39 -2.02
N VAL A 84 2.78 19.76 -0.77
CA VAL A 84 2.08 21.02 -0.43
C VAL A 84 2.87 22.24 -0.89
N LYS A 85 4.21 22.24 -0.77
CA LYS A 85 5.04 23.32 -1.32
C LYS A 85 4.91 23.39 -2.84
N GLN A 86 4.97 22.27 -3.54
CA GLN A 86 4.83 22.23 -5.00
C GLN A 86 3.45 22.72 -5.47
N LEU A 87 2.38 22.27 -4.80
CA LEU A 87 1.02 22.74 -5.10
C LEU A 87 0.88 24.25 -4.86
N ASN A 88 1.44 24.77 -3.76
CA ASN A 88 1.46 26.22 -3.51
C ASN A 88 2.21 27.00 -4.60
N TYR A 89 3.33 26.47 -5.12
CA TYR A 89 4.00 27.10 -6.26
C TYR A 89 3.14 27.12 -7.51
N ARG A 90 2.42 26.02 -7.80
CA ARG A 90 1.52 25.95 -8.96
C ARG A 90 0.32 26.88 -8.83
N VAL A 91 -0.26 26.99 -7.63
CA VAL A 91 -1.34 27.96 -7.36
C VAL A 91 -0.85 29.39 -7.62
N LYS A 92 0.31 29.78 -7.08
CA LYS A 92 0.88 31.12 -7.33
C LYS A 92 1.19 31.39 -8.81
N GLU A 93 1.53 30.36 -9.56
CA GLU A 93 1.75 30.47 -11.00
C GLU A 93 0.45 30.68 -11.76
N LEU A 94 -0.57 29.88 -11.46
CA LEU A 94 -1.91 30.05 -12.03
C LEU A 94 -2.55 31.40 -11.67
N GLU A 95 -2.35 31.87 -10.43
CA GLU A 95 -2.79 33.22 -10.02
C GLU A 95 -2.11 34.32 -10.86
N ARG A 96 -0.80 34.17 -11.15
CA ARG A 96 -0.08 35.10 -12.04
C ARG A 96 -0.56 35.03 -13.49
N GLU A 97 -0.81 33.84 -14.01
CA GLU A 97 -1.37 33.65 -15.36
C GLU A 97 -2.77 34.27 -15.48
N LEU A 98 -3.61 34.10 -14.46
CA LEU A 98 -4.96 34.66 -14.41
C LEU A 98 -4.93 36.19 -14.30
N GLN A 99 -4.04 36.74 -13.47
CA GLN A 99 -3.84 38.19 -13.37
C GLN A 99 -3.39 38.77 -14.71
N ALA A 100 -2.40 38.14 -15.37
CA ALA A 100 -1.92 38.57 -16.68
C ALA A 100 -3.01 38.49 -17.76
N ALA A 101 -3.86 37.45 -17.75
CA ALA A 101 -4.99 37.33 -18.66
C ALA A 101 -6.05 38.42 -18.41
N THR A 102 -6.32 38.73 -17.14
CA THR A 102 -7.28 39.77 -16.73
C THR A 102 -6.80 41.17 -17.12
N GLU A 103 -5.51 41.46 -16.94
CA GLU A 103 -4.87 42.70 -17.40
C GLU A 103 -4.90 42.83 -18.92
N LYS A 104 -4.73 41.72 -19.65
CA LYS A 104 -4.84 41.69 -21.12
C LYS A 104 -6.26 42.02 -21.59
N ILE A 105 -7.27 41.47 -20.93
CA ILE A 105 -8.69 41.76 -21.20
C ILE A 105 -9.01 43.24 -20.89
N HIS A 106 -8.51 43.77 -19.77
CA HIS A 106 -8.67 45.19 -19.43
C HIS A 106 -7.95 46.13 -20.40
N SER A 107 -6.78 45.75 -20.92
CA SER A 107 -6.02 46.52 -21.91
C SER A 107 -6.67 46.55 -23.30
N LEU A 108 -7.53 45.58 -23.62
CA LEU A 108 -8.26 45.47 -24.89
C LEU A 108 -9.58 46.25 -24.93
N GLY A 109 -9.84 47.10 -23.93
CA GLY A 109 -10.88 48.11 -23.98
C GLY A 109 -12.22 47.64 -23.42
N GLY A 110 -12.58 48.21 -22.28
CA GLY A 110 -13.98 48.25 -21.85
C GLY A 110 -14.76 49.16 -22.80
N ASN A 111 -15.63 48.58 -23.60
CA ASN A 111 -16.89 49.20 -23.99
C ASN A 111 -17.92 48.12 -24.33
N ALA A 112 -19.05 48.22 -23.66
CA ALA A 112 -20.16 47.30 -23.71
C ALA A 112 -20.93 47.43 -25.04
N ALA A 113 -21.49 46.30 -25.46
CA ALA A 113 -22.78 46.14 -26.15
C ALA A 113 -22.85 45.82 -27.66
N GLU A 114 -21.81 45.98 -28.50
CA GLU A 114 -22.02 45.82 -29.97
C GLU A 114 -21.23 44.70 -30.68
N ILE A 115 -20.49 43.87 -29.94
CA ILE A 115 -19.61 42.81 -30.50
C ILE A 115 -20.16 41.42 -30.14
N LYS A 116 -21.48 41.19 -30.28
CA LYS A 116 -22.08 39.89 -29.94
C LYS A 116 -22.46 39.01 -31.13
N GLU A 117 -22.66 39.56 -32.33
CA GLU A 117 -23.21 38.76 -33.45
C GLU A 117 -22.18 38.42 -34.55
N SER A 118 -21.21 39.29 -34.81
CA SER A 118 -20.13 39.01 -35.78
C SER A 118 -18.98 38.19 -35.17
N THR A 119 -18.78 38.27 -33.86
CA THR A 119 -17.73 37.56 -33.12
C THR A 119 -18.08 36.11 -32.87
N LEU A 120 -19.36 35.76 -32.77
CA LEU A 120 -19.80 34.39 -32.47
C LEU A 120 -19.50 33.43 -33.64
N LYS A 121 -19.64 33.91 -34.89
CA LYS A 121 -19.27 33.14 -36.09
C LYS A 121 -17.76 33.03 -36.32
N MET A 122 -16.99 34.03 -35.87
CA MET A 122 -15.53 33.95 -35.84
C MET A 122 -15.03 33.09 -34.67
N LEU A 123 -15.75 33.04 -33.54
CA LEU A 123 -15.39 32.20 -32.39
C LEU A 123 -15.62 30.72 -32.69
N GLU A 124 -16.66 30.36 -33.46
CA GLU A 124 -16.96 28.95 -33.77
C GLU A 124 -15.87 28.28 -34.63
N GLY A 125 -15.28 29.01 -35.59
CA GLY A 125 -14.11 28.55 -36.34
C GLY A 125 -12.82 28.57 -35.52
N ASN A 126 -12.61 29.62 -34.71
CA ASN A 126 -11.42 29.78 -33.87
C ASN A 126 -11.44 28.89 -32.61
N LEU A 127 -12.60 28.41 -32.12
CA LEU A 127 -12.69 27.45 -31.02
C LEU A 127 -12.27 26.05 -31.47
N ALA A 128 -12.62 25.68 -32.71
CA ALA A 128 -12.18 24.42 -33.29
C ALA A 128 -10.66 24.43 -33.52
N GLU A 129 -10.11 25.50 -34.10
CA GLU A 129 -8.66 25.71 -34.18
C GLU A 129 -8.01 25.82 -32.80
N SER A 130 -8.63 26.49 -31.82
CA SER A 130 -8.08 26.57 -30.45
C SER A 130 -8.11 25.21 -29.73
N ALA A 131 -9.12 24.38 -29.96
CA ALA A 131 -9.22 23.04 -29.38
C ALA A 131 -8.22 22.09 -30.03
N GLU A 132 -8.04 22.15 -31.35
CA GLU A 132 -7.00 21.39 -32.05
C GLU A 132 -5.60 21.85 -31.66
N VAL A 133 -5.35 23.15 -31.56
CA VAL A 133 -4.08 23.71 -31.09
C VAL A 133 -3.81 23.29 -29.64
N LYS A 134 -4.82 23.28 -28.76
CA LYS A 134 -4.68 22.76 -27.38
C LYS A 134 -4.39 21.26 -27.37
N ALA A 135 -5.08 20.46 -28.17
CA ALA A 135 -4.84 19.02 -28.27
C ALA A 135 -3.45 18.72 -28.84
N LEU A 136 -2.97 19.51 -29.80
CA LEU A 136 -1.61 19.42 -30.32
C LEU A 136 -0.57 19.87 -29.30
N GLN A 137 -0.86 20.92 -28.52
CA GLN A 137 -0.01 21.39 -27.42
C GLN A 137 0.09 20.34 -26.30
N GLU A 138 -1.00 19.66 -25.96
CA GLU A 138 -1.03 18.55 -25.00
C GLU A 138 -0.30 17.31 -25.53
N LYS A 139 -0.45 16.98 -26.82
CA LYS A 139 0.32 15.90 -27.45
C LYS A 139 1.81 16.23 -27.46
N LEU A 140 2.18 17.47 -27.75
CA LEU A 140 3.55 17.96 -27.72
C LEU A 140 4.13 17.93 -26.30
N SER A 141 3.36 18.37 -25.29
CA SER A 141 3.80 18.32 -23.89
C SER A 141 3.98 16.87 -23.42
N THR A 142 3.06 15.98 -23.77
CA THR A 142 3.14 14.55 -23.47
C THR A 142 4.34 13.89 -24.15
N ALA A 143 4.62 14.24 -25.42
CA ALA A 143 5.80 13.77 -26.13
C ALA A 143 7.10 14.29 -25.50
N ASN A 144 7.17 15.56 -25.11
CA ASN A 144 8.31 16.14 -24.42
C ASN A 144 8.56 15.50 -23.05
N LEU A 145 7.50 15.21 -22.28
CA LEU A 145 7.61 14.46 -21.03
C LEU A 145 8.19 13.06 -21.28
N LYS A 146 7.69 12.32 -22.28
CA LYS A 146 8.24 11.01 -22.65
C LYS A 146 9.71 11.09 -23.07
N VAL A 147 10.11 12.10 -23.84
CA VAL A 147 11.52 12.31 -24.22
C VAL A 147 12.39 12.54 -22.97
N THR A 148 11.89 13.33 -22.03
CA THR A 148 12.60 13.60 -20.77
C THR A 148 12.73 12.34 -19.92
N ASP A 149 11.67 11.54 -19.83
CA ASP A 149 11.68 10.24 -19.15
C ASP A 149 12.64 9.25 -19.80
N TYR A 150 12.63 9.11 -21.12
CA TYR A 150 13.58 8.26 -21.84
C TYR A 150 15.03 8.73 -21.64
N ARG A 151 15.27 10.05 -21.62
CA ARG A 151 16.60 10.60 -21.33
C ARG A 151 17.05 10.23 -19.92
N ASN A 152 16.15 10.32 -18.93
CA ASN A 152 16.43 9.95 -17.54
C ASN A 152 16.68 8.45 -17.39
N GLN A 153 15.87 7.60 -18.04
CA GLN A 153 16.06 6.15 -18.06
C GLN A 153 17.41 5.78 -18.69
N LEU A 154 17.76 6.39 -19.83
CA LEU A 154 19.05 6.18 -20.49
C LEU A 154 20.22 6.58 -19.58
N GLN A 155 20.09 7.69 -18.84
CA GLN A 155 21.09 8.11 -17.87
C GLN A 155 21.21 7.10 -16.72
N ASN A 156 20.08 6.59 -16.20
CA ASN A 156 20.08 5.60 -15.13
C ASN A 156 20.75 4.29 -15.57
N VAL A 157 20.36 3.74 -16.74
CA VAL A 157 20.98 2.54 -17.32
C VAL A 157 22.48 2.75 -17.56
N LYS A 158 22.90 3.94 -18.00
CA LYS A 158 24.33 4.25 -18.16
C LYS A 158 25.08 4.30 -16.82
N GLN A 159 24.44 4.72 -15.74
CA GLN A 159 25.03 4.69 -14.40
C GLN A 159 25.11 3.26 -13.86
N GLU A 160 24.05 2.46 -14.01
CA GLU A 160 24.03 1.04 -13.66
C GLU A 160 25.08 0.24 -14.43
N LEU A 161 25.28 0.55 -15.73
CA LEU A 161 26.33 -0.05 -16.55
C LEU A 161 27.73 0.28 -16.02
N LYS A 162 27.96 1.53 -15.59
CA LYS A 162 29.24 1.91 -14.97
C LYS A 162 29.46 1.20 -13.64
N LEU A 163 28.41 1.03 -12.84
CA LEU A 163 28.49 0.37 -11.54
C LEU A 163 28.73 -1.14 -11.69
N THR A 164 28.06 -1.80 -12.63
CA THR A 164 28.31 -3.21 -12.97
C THR A 164 29.71 -3.42 -13.54
N GLN A 165 30.21 -2.52 -14.40
CA GLN A 165 31.62 -2.55 -14.84
C GLN A 165 32.60 -2.41 -13.68
N LYS A 166 32.33 -1.54 -12.70
CA LYS A 166 33.17 -1.41 -11.49
C LYS A 166 33.16 -2.67 -10.62
N ILE A 167 32.00 -3.30 -10.44
CA ILE A 167 31.90 -4.57 -9.69
C ILE A 167 32.66 -5.67 -10.43
N LEU A 168 32.46 -5.77 -11.75
CA LEU A 168 33.17 -6.74 -12.57
C LEU A 168 34.68 -6.52 -12.52
N ALA A 169 35.16 -5.27 -12.56
CA ALA A 169 36.58 -4.96 -12.38
C ALA A 169 37.13 -5.46 -11.02
N LYS A 170 36.35 -5.39 -9.94
CA LYS A 170 36.76 -5.95 -8.63
C LYS A 170 36.87 -7.48 -8.64
N GLU A 171 35.95 -8.14 -9.34
CA GLU A 171 35.93 -9.60 -9.52
C GLU A 171 37.03 -10.11 -10.45
N VAL A 172 37.42 -9.30 -11.43
CA VAL A 172 38.43 -9.65 -12.42
C VAL A 172 39.84 -9.24 -11.95
N GLY A 173 39.94 -8.21 -11.12
CA GLY A 173 41.20 -7.59 -10.70
C GLY A 173 41.34 -6.19 -11.30
N GLU A 174 41.87 -5.25 -10.51
CA GLU A 174 41.96 -3.83 -10.89
C GLU A 174 42.89 -3.58 -12.09
N ASP A 175 43.79 -4.52 -12.38
CA ASP A 175 44.78 -4.44 -13.46
C ASP A 175 44.28 -5.02 -14.81
N VAL A 176 43.05 -5.52 -14.89
CA VAL A 176 42.54 -6.22 -16.09
C VAL A 176 41.47 -5.39 -16.81
N ASN A 177 41.75 -5.04 -18.08
CA ASN A 177 40.81 -4.30 -18.91
C ASN A 177 39.67 -5.21 -19.40
N ILE A 178 38.43 -4.91 -18.99
CA ILE A 178 37.23 -5.69 -19.34
C ILE A 178 37.03 -5.80 -20.87
N GLN A 179 37.39 -4.77 -21.65
CA GLN A 179 37.33 -4.81 -23.11
C GLN A 179 38.24 -5.89 -23.70
N SER A 180 39.41 -6.12 -23.09
CA SER A 180 40.38 -7.13 -23.55
C SER A 180 39.95 -8.57 -23.25
N LEU A 181 39.10 -8.78 -22.23
CA LEU A 181 38.51 -10.08 -21.91
C LEU A 181 37.46 -10.51 -22.92
N LEU A 182 36.73 -9.55 -23.51
CA LEU A 182 35.76 -9.83 -24.57
C LEU A 182 36.46 -10.35 -25.83
N THR A 183 37.67 -9.88 -26.12
CA THR A 183 38.47 -10.29 -27.28
C THR A 183 39.32 -11.55 -27.03
N ASN A 184 39.78 -11.78 -25.80
CA ASN A 184 40.68 -12.90 -25.43
C ASN A 184 40.11 -13.73 -24.26
N SER A 185 38.90 -14.26 -24.44
CA SER A 185 38.11 -14.94 -23.40
C SER A 185 38.63 -16.32 -22.96
N GLY A 186 39.60 -16.91 -23.68
CA GLY A 186 40.07 -18.28 -23.42
C GLY A 186 41.21 -18.43 -22.39
N SER A 187 42.01 -17.39 -22.16
CA SER A 187 43.23 -17.49 -21.31
C SER A 187 43.08 -16.90 -19.92
N TRP A 188 41.94 -16.24 -19.63
CA TRP A 188 41.77 -15.53 -18.38
C TRP A 188 41.07 -16.39 -17.32
N ARG A 189 41.70 -16.51 -16.15
CA ARG A 189 41.17 -17.25 -15.00
C ARG A 189 40.72 -16.24 -13.93
N GLY A 190 39.50 -16.41 -13.41
CA GLY A 190 38.92 -15.44 -12.48
C GLY A 190 39.66 -15.30 -11.15
N ARG A 191 39.60 -14.11 -10.54
CA ARG A 191 40.24 -13.83 -9.23
C ARG A 191 39.80 -14.82 -8.17
N ALA A 192 38.51 -15.16 -8.11
CA ALA A 192 37.99 -16.15 -7.18
C ALA A 192 38.63 -17.54 -7.39
N GLN A 193 38.83 -17.97 -8.65
CA GLN A 193 39.52 -19.22 -8.97
C GLN A 193 41.02 -19.15 -8.64
N GLN A 194 41.66 -18.00 -8.86
CA GLN A 194 43.06 -17.79 -8.51
C GLN A 194 43.27 -17.80 -6.99
N ILE A 195 42.37 -17.15 -6.23
CA ILE A 195 42.36 -17.19 -4.77
C ILE A 195 42.17 -18.63 -4.28
N LEU A 196 41.20 -19.36 -4.83
CA LEU A 196 40.96 -20.75 -4.46
C LEU A 196 42.21 -21.61 -4.71
N LEU A 197 42.84 -21.48 -5.88
CA LEU A 197 44.06 -22.19 -6.22
C LEU A 197 45.21 -21.86 -5.25
N LEU A 198 45.37 -20.57 -4.92
CA LEU A 198 46.36 -20.11 -3.95
C LEU A 198 46.06 -20.65 -2.55
N GLN A 199 44.80 -20.65 -2.11
CA GLN A 199 44.39 -21.22 -0.82
C GLN A 199 44.69 -22.73 -0.76
N THR A 200 44.35 -23.49 -1.80
CA THR A 200 44.70 -24.91 -1.88
C THR A 200 46.21 -25.10 -1.83
N ARG A 201 46.98 -24.27 -2.55
CA ARG A 201 48.45 -24.38 -2.55
C ARG A 201 49.06 -24.01 -1.20
N VAL A 202 48.52 -23.02 -0.51
CA VAL A 202 48.94 -22.64 0.85
C VAL A 202 48.65 -23.80 1.80
N GLN A 203 47.45 -24.38 1.77
CA GLN A 203 47.11 -25.55 2.59
C GLN A 203 48.04 -26.75 2.32
N GLU A 204 48.36 -27.04 1.06
CA GLU A 204 49.33 -28.07 0.70
C GLU A 204 50.74 -27.78 1.25
N LEU A 205 51.19 -26.53 1.17
CA LEU A 205 52.49 -26.12 1.68
C LEU A 205 52.54 -26.15 3.21
N GLU A 206 51.49 -25.70 3.88
CA GLU A 206 51.32 -25.80 5.33
C GLU A 206 51.32 -27.27 5.79
N HIS A 207 50.62 -28.14 5.06
CA HIS A 207 50.61 -29.58 5.33
C HIS A 207 51.99 -30.21 5.09
N LYS A 208 52.70 -29.82 4.03
CA LYS A 208 54.08 -30.29 3.80
C LYS A 208 55.02 -29.79 4.90
N LEU A 209 54.84 -28.57 5.39
CA LEU A 209 55.67 -27.98 6.44
C LEU A 209 55.39 -28.62 7.79
N SER A 210 54.12 -28.93 8.11
CA SER A 210 53.76 -29.68 9.32
C SER A 210 54.27 -31.12 9.26
N GLN A 211 54.14 -31.80 8.12
CA GLN A 211 54.75 -33.12 7.91
C GLN A 211 56.27 -33.09 8.00
N ASN A 212 56.92 -32.04 7.49
CA ASN A 212 58.37 -31.90 7.59
C ASN A 212 58.79 -31.65 9.04
N LYS A 213 58.09 -30.79 9.80
CA LYS A 213 58.30 -30.60 11.24
C LYS A 213 58.14 -31.90 12.02
N ILE A 214 57.14 -32.73 11.69
CA ILE A 214 56.95 -34.05 12.30
C ILE A 214 58.12 -34.97 11.93
N LYS A 215 58.57 -35.00 10.67
CA LYS A 215 59.74 -35.79 10.26
C LYS A 215 61.06 -35.31 10.90
N THR A 216 61.27 -34.01 11.05
CA THR A 216 62.45 -33.45 11.71
C THR A 216 62.43 -33.77 13.21
N SER A 217 61.28 -33.66 13.87
CA SER A 217 61.08 -34.07 15.27
C SER A 217 61.19 -35.59 15.46
N LEU A 218 60.76 -36.38 14.47
CA LEU A 218 60.89 -37.84 14.49
C LEU A 218 62.35 -38.26 14.30
N LEU A 219 63.12 -37.61 13.42
CA LEU A 219 64.56 -37.88 13.23
C LEU A 219 65.41 -37.47 14.44
N GLU A 220 64.96 -36.51 15.26
CA GLU A 220 65.57 -36.23 16.57
C GLU A 220 65.22 -37.29 17.65
N MET A 221 64.10 -38.01 17.50
CA MET A 221 63.70 -39.11 18.39
C MET A 221 64.09 -40.52 17.89
N ASP A 222 64.39 -40.68 16.61
CA ASP A 222 64.65 -41.99 15.95
C ASP A 222 66.09 -42.50 16.18
N LYS A 223 66.74 -42.05 17.26
CA LYS A 223 67.88 -42.75 17.84
C LYS A 223 67.46 -43.75 18.93
N GLY A 224 66.16 -43.96 19.18
CA GLY A 224 65.75 -44.78 20.32
C GLY A 224 64.36 -45.42 20.33
N PHE A 225 63.66 -45.60 19.21
CA PHE A 225 62.30 -46.16 19.30
C PHE A 225 61.86 -47.04 18.12
N LEU A 226 62.70 -47.99 17.73
CA LEU A 226 62.22 -49.19 17.04
C LEU A 226 61.90 -50.25 18.09
N GLU A 227 60.63 -50.37 18.48
CA GLU A 227 60.01 -51.69 18.67
C GLU A 227 58.48 -51.60 18.87
N PHE A 228 57.79 -52.18 17.89
CA PHE A 228 56.54 -52.92 17.96
C PHE A 228 55.98 -53.16 19.39
N ALA A 229 54.85 -52.53 19.74
CA ALA A 229 54.14 -52.82 20.99
C ALA A 229 52.66 -53.20 20.78
N ASP A 230 52.33 -54.35 21.36
CA ASP A 230 51.11 -55.14 21.43
C ASP A 230 49.89 -54.37 22.03
N PRO A 231 48.67 -54.48 21.45
CA PRO A 231 47.45 -53.79 21.93
C PRO A 231 47.05 -54.01 23.39
N ARG A 232 47.60 -55.01 24.09
CA ARG A 232 47.22 -55.36 25.47
C ARG A 232 47.99 -54.62 26.57
N LYS A 233 49.04 -53.86 26.23
CA LYS A 233 49.86 -53.09 27.18
C LYS A 233 49.79 -51.57 26.97
N LEU A 234 48.61 -51.05 26.61
CA LEU A 234 48.42 -49.61 26.60
C LEU A 234 48.49 -49.07 28.04
N SER A 235 49.43 -48.14 28.26
CA SER A 235 49.53 -47.35 29.49
C SER A 235 48.20 -46.64 29.76
N ALA A 236 47.88 -46.39 31.03
CA ALA A 236 46.68 -45.61 31.40
C ALA A 236 46.62 -44.27 30.65
N GLN A 237 47.78 -43.71 30.31
CA GLN A 237 47.93 -42.50 29.51
C GLN A 237 47.44 -42.66 28.07
N GLU A 238 47.74 -43.78 27.40
CA GLU A 238 47.32 -44.02 26.01
C GLU A 238 45.82 -44.31 25.92
N ARG A 239 45.25 -44.99 26.93
CA ARG A 239 43.79 -45.17 27.04
C ARG A 239 43.05 -43.85 27.23
N ASN A 240 43.59 -42.95 28.07
CA ASN A 240 43.04 -41.61 28.25
C ASN A 240 43.12 -40.79 26.95
N LEU A 241 44.23 -40.88 26.22
CA LEU A 241 44.40 -40.17 24.94
C LEU A 241 43.37 -40.62 23.88
N LEU A 242 43.12 -41.93 23.77
CA LEU A 242 42.09 -42.46 22.88
C LEU A 242 40.68 -42.04 23.30
N LYS A 243 40.39 -41.99 24.60
CA LYS A 243 39.09 -41.52 25.10
C LYS A 243 38.86 -40.03 24.80
N ILE A 244 39.88 -39.19 24.97
CA ILE A 244 39.83 -37.77 24.61
C ILE A 244 39.53 -37.60 23.11
N ARG A 245 40.26 -38.32 22.24
CA ARG A 245 40.00 -38.27 20.78
C ARG A 245 38.58 -38.72 20.41
N SER A 246 38.04 -39.75 21.08
CA SER A 246 36.65 -40.18 20.88
C SER A 246 35.66 -39.09 21.26
N LEU A 247 35.86 -38.45 22.42
CA LEU A 247 34.99 -37.37 22.90
C LEU A 247 35.08 -36.14 22.00
N GLU A 248 36.27 -35.80 21.50
CA GLU A 248 36.47 -34.72 20.52
C GLU A 248 35.75 -35.01 19.20
N LYS A 249 35.80 -36.26 18.73
CA LYS A 249 35.08 -36.70 17.53
C LYS A 249 33.56 -36.61 17.72
N GLU A 250 33.03 -37.13 18.82
CA GLU A 250 31.59 -37.05 19.15
C GLU A 250 31.12 -35.59 19.30
N LYS A 251 31.94 -34.73 19.94
CA LYS A 251 31.66 -33.29 20.03
C LYS A 251 31.65 -32.63 18.65
N LYS A 252 32.58 -33.00 17.77
CA LYS A 252 32.63 -32.48 16.40
C LYS A 252 31.40 -32.93 15.58
N GLU A 253 31.05 -34.22 15.64
CA GLU A 253 29.89 -34.78 14.94
C GLU A 253 28.56 -34.19 15.43
N SER A 254 28.41 -33.99 16.75
CA SER A 254 27.23 -33.34 17.32
C SER A 254 27.13 -31.87 16.93
N LEU A 255 28.25 -31.14 16.88
CA LEU A 255 28.30 -29.77 16.38
C LEU A 255 27.95 -29.67 14.89
N GLU A 256 28.48 -30.57 14.07
CA GLU A 256 28.14 -30.63 12.64
C GLU A 256 26.65 -30.94 12.43
N LYS A 257 26.09 -31.89 13.19
CA LYS A 257 24.66 -32.21 13.15
C LYS A 257 23.79 -31.02 13.58
N LEU A 258 24.14 -30.35 14.67
CA LEU A 258 23.40 -29.18 15.17
C LEU A 258 23.47 -28.02 14.18
N THR A 259 24.64 -27.78 13.58
CA THR A 259 24.83 -26.77 12.53
C THR A 259 24.00 -27.09 11.30
N GLY A 260 23.95 -28.36 10.89
CA GLY A 260 23.09 -28.83 9.80
C GLY A 260 21.61 -28.59 10.08
N GLN A 261 21.14 -28.92 11.29
CA GLN A 261 19.77 -28.67 11.72
C GLN A 261 19.43 -27.17 11.77
N HIS A 262 20.34 -26.35 12.30
CA HIS A 262 20.19 -24.90 12.32
C HIS A 262 20.04 -24.34 10.91
N ASN A 263 20.90 -24.74 9.98
CA ASN A 263 20.85 -24.29 8.59
C ASN A 263 19.57 -24.75 7.87
N ALA A 264 19.10 -25.97 8.13
CA ALA A 264 17.84 -26.47 7.57
C ALA A 264 16.64 -25.69 8.11
N LEU A 265 16.61 -25.42 9.43
CA LEU A 265 15.56 -24.65 10.06
C LEU A 265 15.55 -23.20 9.58
N GLN A 266 16.74 -22.58 9.42
CA GLN A 266 16.89 -21.25 8.87
C GLN A 266 16.32 -21.15 7.45
N LYS A 267 16.64 -22.11 6.57
CA LYS A 267 16.08 -22.17 5.21
C LYS A 267 14.56 -22.31 5.23
N SER A 268 14.02 -23.20 6.05
CA SER A 268 12.57 -23.39 6.19
C SER A 268 11.88 -22.11 6.68
N HIS A 269 12.49 -21.41 7.64
CA HIS A 269 11.99 -20.13 8.13
C HIS A 269 12.00 -19.04 7.03
N GLU A 270 13.06 -18.95 6.23
CA GLU A 270 13.13 -18.03 5.10
C GLU A 270 12.06 -18.34 4.02
N GLU A 271 11.81 -19.61 3.73
CA GLU A 271 10.75 -20.04 2.81
C GLU A 271 9.35 -19.69 3.33
N LEU A 272 9.09 -19.94 4.61
CA LEU A 272 7.84 -19.56 5.27
C LEU A 272 7.62 -18.05 5.27
N LYS A 273 8.68 -17.28 5.52
CA LYS A 273 8.63 -15.81 5.45
C LYS A 273 8.26 -15.34 4.04
N LYS A 274 8.87 -15.91 2.99
CA LYS A 274 8.52 -15.61 1.59
C LYS A 274 7.05 -15.95 1.29
N LYS A 275 6.56 -17.11 1.74
CA LYS A 275 5.14 -17.50 1.58
C LYS A 275 4.19 -16.55 2.29
N LEU A 276 4.55 -16.10 3.50
CA LEU A 276 3.77 -15.13 4.26
C LEU A 276 3.71 -13.78 3.55
N ASP A 277 4.85 -13.26 3.08
CA ASP A 277 4.91 -11.98 2.38
C ASP A 277 4.13 -12.04 1.05
N ALA A 278 4.22 -13.14 0.31
CA ALA A 278 3.40 -13.38 -0.88
C ALA A 278 1.89 -13.44 -0.57
N SER A 279 1.50 -14.07 0.56
CA SER A 279 0.11 -14.09 1.02
C SER A 279 -0.39 -12.69 1.40
N ARG A 280 0.44 -11.90 2.10
CA ARG A 280 0.14 -10.50 2.45
C ARG A 280 -0.06 -9.63 1.21
N ALA A 281 0.81 -9.77 0.20
CA ALA A 281 0.69 -9.05 -1.06
C ALA A 281 -0.62 -9.39 -1.79
N ARG A 282 -0.97 -10.68 -1.88
CA ARG A 282 -2.25 -11.12 -2.47
C ARG A 282 -3.45 -10.56 -1.71
N ASN A 283 -3.44 -10.62 -0.38
CA ASN A 283 -4.51 -10.05 0.43
C ASN A 283 -4.63 -8.53 0.24
N HIS A 284 -3.51 -7.81 0.12
CA HIS A 284 -3.55 -6.38 -0.13
C HIS A 284 -4.23 -6.03 -1.46
N ILE A 285 -3.88 -6.76 -2.53
CA ILE A 285 -4.50 -6.60 -3.86
C ILE A 285 -6.00 -6.94 -3.80
N LEU A 286 -6.37 -8.09 -3.22
CA LEU A 286 -7.77 -8.50 -3.06
C LEU A 286 -8.59 -7.48 -2.25
N CYS A 287 -8.01 -6.91 -1.17
CA CYS A 287 -8.67 -5.83 -0.44
C CYS A 287 -8.88 -4.58 -1.30
N GLY A 288 -7.94 -4.26 -2.20
CA GLY A 288 -8.08 -3.20 -3.19
C GLY A 288 -9.23 -3.47 -4.16
N GLU A 289 -9.28 -4.67 -4.74
CA GLU A 289 -10.35 -5.09 -5.66
C GLU A 289 -11.73 -5.04 -4.99
N VAL A 290 -11.85 -5.53 -3.75
CA VAL A 290 -13.10 -5.45 -2.99
C VAL A 290 -13.53 -4.00 -2.75
N LYS A 291 -12.60 -3.08 -2.49
CA LYS A 291 -12.93 -1.65 -2.35
C LYS A 291 -13.46 -1.06 -3.66
N VAL A 292 -12.83 -1.39 -4.78
CA VAL A 292 -13.28 -0.94 -6.11
C VAL A 292 -14.66 -1.51 -6.43
N LEU A 293 -14.89 -2.81 -6.23
CA LEU A 293 -16.18 -3.44 -6.46
C LEU A 293 -17.28 -2.85 -5.57
N LYS A 294 -16.99 -2.57 -4.29
CA LYS A 294 -17.93 -1.87 -3.40
C LYS A 294 -18.29 -0.47 -3.91
N ALA A 295 -17.31 0.28 -4.41
CA ALA A 295 -17.57 1.60 -4.99
C ALA A 295 -18.46 1.50 -6.24
N GLN A 296 -18.18 0.54 -7.13
CA GLN A 296 -19.00 0.28 -8.32
C GLN A 296 -20.44 -0.10 -7.96
N ILE A 297 -20.63 -1.00 -6.99
CA ILE A 297 -21.97 -1.36 -6.48
C ILE A 297 -22.66 -0.13 -5.90
N GLY A 298 -21.95 0.73 -5.16
CA GLY A 298 -22.49 1.99 -4.64
C GLY A 298 -23.03 2.89 -5.75
N THR A 299 -22.26 3.09 -6.83
CA THR A 299 -22.71 3.86 -7.99
C THR A 299 -23.92 3.24 -8.67
N LEU A 300 -23.99 1.91 -8.80
CA LEU A 300 -25.15 1.23 -9.37
C LEU A 300 -26.40 1.39 -8.51
N LEU A 301 -26.26 1.33 -7.19
CA LEU A 301 -27.35 1.58 -6.25
C LEU A 301 -27.85 3.02 -6.33
N GLU A 302 -26.95 3.99 -6.47
CA GLU A 302 -27.34 5.39 -6.71
C GLU A 302 -28.11 5.52 -8.01
N LYS A 303 -27.64 4.92 -9.11
CA LYS A 303 -28.38 4.93 -10.38
C LYS A 303 -29.78 4.33 -10.23
N GLY A 304 -29.90 3.19 -9.54
CA GLY A 304 -31.20 2.58 -9.26
C GLY A 304 -32.15 3.51 -8.52
N LYS A 305 -31.66 4.30 -7.53
CA LYS A 305 -32.48 5.31 -6.86
C LYS A 305 -32.96 6.42 -7.80
N HIS A 306 -32.09 6.91 -8.69
CA HIS A 306 -32.48 7.92 -9.69
C HIS A 306 -33.51 7.35 -10.68
N ASP A 307 -33.37 6.07 -11.06
CA ASP A 307 -34.34 5.38 -11.91
C ASP A 307 -35.70 5.24 -11.19
N ASP A 308 -35.70 4.89 -9.90
CA ASP A 308 -36.92 4.83 -9.07
C ASP A 308 -37.60 6.21 -8.97
N GLU A 309 -36.83 7.29 -8.72
CA GLU A 309 -37.33 8.67 -8.70
C GLU A 309 -37.94 9.09 -10.04
N LEU A 310 -37.32 8.68 -11.16
CA LEU A 310 -37.83 8.92 -12.50
C LEU A 310 -39.15 8.16 -12.74
N ILE A 311 -39.22 6.91 -12.32
CA ILE A 311 -40.44 6.08 -12.44
C ILE A 311 -41.57 6.73 -11.64
N ASP A 312 -41.32 7.15 -10.39
CA ASP A 312 -42.32 7.82 -9.55
C ASP A 312 -42.82 9.13 -10.18
N ALA A 313 -41.91 9.93 -10.75
CA ALA A 313 -42.27 11.16 -11.45
C ALA A 313 -43.17 10.87 -12.68
N LEU A 314 -42.82 9.85 -13.48
CA LEU A 314 -43.61 9.44 -14.64
C LEU A 314 -44.98 8.88 -14.24
N LEU A 315 -45.05 8.06 -13.18
CA LEU A 315 -46.31 7.54 -12.64
C LEU A 315 -47.21 8.67 -12.13
N SER A 316 -46.63 9.67 -11.46
CA SER A 316 -47.36 10.85 -11.01
C SER A 316 -47.92 11.66 -12.17
N GLN A 317 -47.13 11.91 -13.23
CA GLN A 317 -47.60 12.57 -14.45
C GLN A 317 -48.70 11.77 -15.15
N GLN A 318 -48.55 10.45 -15.25
CA GLN A 318 -49.58 9.57 -15.84
C GLN A 318 -50.89 9.65 -15.05
N LYS A 319 -50.82 9.66 -13.71
CA LYS A 319 -51.99 9.81 -12.84
C LYS A 319 -52.67 11.16 -13.05
N GLN A 320 -51.92 12.26 -13.10
CA GLN A 320 -52.46 13.60 -13.38
C GLN A 320 -53.15 13.65 -14.75
N MET A 321 -52.55 13.05 -15.78
CA MET A 321 -53.15 12.97 -17.11
C MET A 321 -54.47 12.19 -17.10
N GLN A 322 -54.53 11.05 -16.38
CA GLN A 322 -55.75 10.27 -16.22
C GLN A 322 -56.84 11.05 -15.48
N GLU A 323 -56.48 11.84 -14.47
CA GLU A 323 -57.43 12.71 -13.76
C GLU A 323 -57.99 13.81 -14.66
N ILE A 324 -57.15 14.45 -15.48
CA ILE A 324 -57.59 15.45 -16.46
C ILE A 324 -58.53 14.83 -17.50
N LEU A 325 -58.18 13.66 -18.06
CA LEU A 325 -59.02 12.97 -19.04
C LEU A 325 -60.37 12.57 -18.43
N ARG A 326 -60.39 12.08 -17.19
CA ARG A 326 -61.63 11.76 -16.48
C ARG A 326 -62.49 13.01 -16.26
N GLY A 327 -61.87 14.13 -15.87
CA GLY A 327 -62.56 15.41 -15.71
C GLY A 327 -63.14 15.95 -17.02
N LEU A 328 -62.40 15.82 -18.13
CA LEU A 328 -62.89 16.19 -19.46
C LEU A 328 -64.06 15.33 -19.92
N SER A 329 -63.98 14.00 -19.71
CA SER A 329 -65.09 13.08 -20.01
C SER A 329 -66.35 13.44 -19.23
N GLN A 330 -66.22 13.66 -17.92
CA GLN A 330 -67.35 14.03 -17.07
C GLN A 330 -67.98 15.36 -17.50
N LYS A 331 -67.16 16.34 -17.85
CA LYS A 331 -67.63 17.64 -18.36
C LYS A 331 -68.32 17.52 -19.73
N GLU A 332 -67.84 16.61 -20.58
CA GLU A 332 -68.50 16.33 -21.87
C GLU A 332 -69.88 15.70 -21.66
N ASP A 333 -70.01 14.78 -20.71
CA ASP A 333 -71.29 14.15 -20.36
C ASP A 333 -72.28 15.15 -19.76
N GLU A 334 -71.85 16.00 -18.82
CA GLU A 334 -72.67 17.10 -18.27
C GLU A 334 -73.14 18.08 -19.35
N ASN A 335 -72.28 18.37 -20.33
CA ASN A 335 -72.60 19.27 -21.42
C ASN A 335 -73.59 18.62 -22.41
N LYS A 336 -73.46 17.32 -22.69
CA LYS A 336 -74.43 16.54 -23.48
C LYS A 336 -75.79 16.49 -22.79
N GLU A 337 -75.84 16.24 -21.49
CA GLU A 337 -77.08 16.28 -20.72
C GLU A 337 -77.73 17.67 -20.76
N SER A 338 -76.94 18.72 -20.57
CA SER A 338 -77.42 20.11 -20.63
C SER A 338 -77.96 20.46 -22.03
N GLN A 339 -77.26 20.07 -23.10
CA GLN A 339 -77.72 20.24 -24.49
C GLN A 339 -78.98 19.45 -24.77
N HIS A 340 -79.09 18.22 -24.26
CA HIS A 340 -80.29 17.40 -24.42
C HIS A 340 -81.48 18.00 -23.67
N LEU A 341 -81.27 18.52 -22.45
CA LEU A 341 -82.31 19.21 -21.68
C LEU A 341 -82.82 20.45 -22.43
N LEU A 342 -81.88 21.26 -22.95
CA LEU A 342 -82.20 22.46 -23.73
C LEU A 342 -82.92 22.09 -25.04
N GLY A 343 -82.47 21.05 -25.74
CA GLY A 343 -83.11 20.53 -26.94
C GLY A 343 -84.54 20.04 -26.67
N LYS A 344 -84.77 19.40 -25.53
CA LYS A 344 -86.10 18.97 -25.09
C LYS A 344 -87.02 20.17 -24.84
N LEU A 345 -86.53 21.20 -24.12
CA LEU A 345 -87.29 22.44 -23.88
C LEU A 345 -87.66 23.15 -25.19
N PHE A 346 -86.72 23.24 -26.14
CA PHE A 346 -87.01 23.82 -27.45
C PHE A 346 -88.05 23.01 -28.22
N ASN A 347 -87.96 21.68 -28.19
CA ASN A 347 -88.94 20.82 -28.85
C ASN A 347 -90.34 20.98 -28.25
N ASP A 348 -90.44 21.06 -26.92
CA ASP A 348 -91.71 21.30 -26.21
C ASP A 348 -92.30 22.67 -26.59
N GLU A 349 -91.46 23.73 -26.67
CA GLU A 349 -91.89 25.06 -27.10
C GLU A 349 -92.31 25.08 -28.58
N ILE A 350 -91.59 24.38 -29.47
CA ILE A 350 -91.96 24.24 -30.89
C ILE A 350 -93.30 23.51 -31.02
N GLN A 351 -93.53 22.43 -30.26
CA GLN A 351 -94.82 21.74 -30.26
C GLN A 351 -95.95 22.67 -29.82
N LYS A 352 -95.73 23.46 -28.77
CA LYS A 352 -96.70 24.47 -28.30
C LYS A 352 -96.95 25.54 -29.37
N GLN A 353 -95.93 26.06 -30.03
CA GLN A 353 -96.09 27.02 -31.12
C GLN A 353 -96.83 26.40 -32.31
N ASN A 354 -96.53 25.15 -32.68
CA ASN A 354 -97.23 24.44 -33.76
C ASN A 354 -98.72 24.27 -33.44
N THR A 355 -99.07 23.84 -32.22
CA THR A 355 -100.49 23.74 -31.82
C THR A 355 -101.20 25.10 -31.85
N GLN A 356 -100.53 26.18 -31.45
CA GLN A 356 -101.08 27.54 -31.57
C GLN A 356 -101.26 27.97 -33.04
N ILE A 357 -100.29 27.66 -33.90
CA ILE A 357 -100.37 27.92 -35.34
C ILE A 357 -101.56 27.16 -35.95
N ASP A 358 -101.76 25.90 -35.57
CA ASP A 358 -102.86 25.09 -36.08
C ASP A 358 -104.23 25.63 -35.60
N GLN A 359 -104.33 26.06 -34.34
CA GLN A 359 -105.52 26.77 -33.83
C GLN A 359 -105.78 28.08 -34.61
N LEU A 360 -104.74 28.86 -34.89
CA LEU A 360 -104.88 30.09 -35.68
C LEU A 360 -105.31 29.81 -37.12
N LYS A 361 -104.77 28.75 -37.75
CA LYS A 361 -105.20 28.31 -39.09
C LYS A 361 -106.66 27.90 -39.11
N GLU A 362 -107.14 27.18 -38.10
CA GLU A 362 -108.55 26.80 -37.96
C GLU A 362 -109.45 28.03 -37.85
N VAL A 363 -109.10 28.99 -36.99
CA VAL A 363 -109.82 30.27 -36.86
C VAL A 363 -109.81 31.07 -38.18
N VAL A 364 -108.69 31.07 -38.91
CA VAL A 364 -108.62 31.72 -40.23
C VAL A 364 -109.52 31.02 -41.23
N ALA A 365 -109.53 29.68 -41.29
CA ALA A 365 -110.42 28.92 -42.17
C ALA A 365 -111.91 29.14 -41.82
N GLU A 366 -112.25 29.20 -40.54
CA GLU A 366 -113.59 29.58 -40.07
C GLU A 366 -113.97 31.01 -40.49
N ARG A 367 -113.02 31.95 -40.44
CA ARG A 367 -113.27 33.32 -40.91
C ARG A 367 -113.39 33.39 -42.42
N GLU A 368 -112.55 32.70 -43.17
CA GLU A 368 -112.63 32.63 -44.64
C GLU A 368 -113.94 31.99 -45.10
N THR A 369 -114.43 30.96 -44.42
CA THR A 369 -115.74 30.36 -44.72
C THR A 369 -116.88 31.33 -44.40
N LYS A 370 -116.82 32.04 -43.27
CA LYS A 370 -117.78 33.11 -42.93
C LYS A 370 -117.75 34.26 -43.94
N VAL A 371 -116.56 34.67 -44.40
CA VAL A 371 -116.40 35.69 -45.45
C VAL A 371 -117.04 35.17 -46.74
N LYS A 372 -116.77 33.94 -47.16
CA LYS A 372 -117.41 33.34 -48.34
C LYS A 372 -118.93 33.24 -48.23
N THR A 373 -119.49 32.97 -47.05
CA THR A 373 -120.95 32.98 -46.85
C THR A 373 -121.50 34.40 -46.92
N LEU A 374 -120.84 35.38 -46.31
CA LEU A 374 -121.24 36.78 -46.39
C LEU A 374 -121.10 37.35 -47.80
N GLU A 375 -120.06 36.98 -48.55
CA GLU A 375 -119.89 37.33 -49.97
C GLU A 375 -121.01 36.72 -50.83
N LYS A 376 -121.46 35.50 -50.53
CA LYS A 376 -122.63 34.91 -51.19
C LYS A 376 -123.94 35.61 -50.83
N GLU A 377 -124.10 36.06 -49.59
CA GLU A 377 -125.26 36.84 -49.14
C GLU A 377 -125.30 38.24 -49.77
N ILE A 378 -124.15 38.89 -49.93
CA ILE A 378 -124.03 40.21 -50.59
C ILE A 378 -124.21 40.10 -52.11
N GLY A 379 -123.80 39.00 -52.74
CA GLY A 379 -124.01 38.76 -54.18
C GLY A 379 -125.46 38.40 -54.57
N GLN A 380 -126.37 38.28 -53.60
CA GLN A 380 -127.80 38.01 -53.82
C GLN A 380 -128.71 39.23 -53.51
N LEU A 381 -128.11 40.36 -53.11
CA LEU A 381 -128.73 41.70 -53.06
C LEU A 381 -128.43 42.46 -54.35
#